data_AF-A0A9E7EI22-F1
#
_entry.id   AF-A0A9E7EI22-F1
#
_cell.length_a   1.000
_cell.length_b   1.000
_cell.length_c   1.000
_cell.angle_alpha   90.00
_cell.angle_beta   90.00
_cell.angle_gamma   90.00
#
_symmetry.space_group_name_H-M   'P 1'
#
loop_
_entity.id
_entity.type
_entity.pdbx_description
1 polymer ?
#
loop_
_entity_poly.entity_id
_entity_poly.type
_entity_poly.pdbx_seq_one_letter_code
_entity_poly.pdbx_strand_id
1 'polypeptide(L)'
;MKTLSVTDAVKRLEEYVDDINANIEKLGTRGPVSKYVLPDENLRGSFNMGLYVAHRSANLLVLSRLTITFDEAMTSGVACSLDSRGFHVLCKATEEAVGHVKPYSITGSLPLIRELQDEGFDVQTSGYGIMATYHARNEYCLFSDMCQGFQVFVSIISQLEADSN
;
A
#
# COMPACT_ATOMS: atom_id res chain seq x y z
N MET A 1 -3.70 11.52 -12.48
CA MET A 1 -3.01 10.24 -12.17
C MET A 1 -4.01 9.11 -12.33
N LYS A 2 -3.66 7.98 -12.96
CA LYS A 2 -4.62 6.85 -13.11
C LYS A 2 -4.58 5.98 -11.85
N THR A 3 -5.59 6.10 -11.01
CA THR A 3 -5.74 5.28 -9.80
C THR A 3 -5.99 3.84 -10.22
N LEU A 4 -5.06 2.93 -9.92
CA LEU A 4 -5.28 1.50 -10.02
C LEU A 4 -6.27 1.09 -8.93
N SER A 5 -7.32 0.34 -9.28
CA SER A 5 -8.20 -0.23 -8.25
C SER A 5 -7.49 -1.39 -7.55
N VAL A 6 -7.90 -1.72 -6.33
CA VAL A 6 -7.36 -2.90 -5.64
C VAL A 6 -7.69 -4.17 -6.42
N THR A 7 -8.86 -4.24 -7.06
CA THR A 7 -9.27 -5.32 -7.96
C THR A 7 -8.33 -5.49 -9.15
N ASP A 8 -7.86 -4.41 -9.78
CA ASP A 8 -6.87 -4.47 -10.86
C ASP A 8 -5.53 -5.04 -10.37
N ALA A 9 -5.11 -4.67 -9.16
CA ALA A 9 -3.87 -5.15 -8.55
C ALA A 9 -3.97 -6.63 -8.17
N VAL A 10 -5.06 -7.05 -7.52
CA VAL A 10 -5.38 -8.46 -7.21
C VAL A 10 -5.34 -9.29 -8.49
N LYS A 11 -6.10 -8.88 -9.50
CA LYS A 11 -6.15 -9.60 -10.79
C LYS A 11 -4.77 -9.73 -11.44
N ARG A 12 -3.94 -8.68 -11.41
CA ARG A 12 -2.57 -8.75 -11.96
C ARG A 12 -1.65 -9.67 -11.18
N LEU A 13 -1.83 -9.79 -9.86
CA LEU A 13 -1.10 -10.76 -9.04
C LEU A 13 -1.56 -12.19 -9.31
N GLU A 14 -2.87 -12.42 -9.50
CA GLU A 14 -3.42 -13.72 -9.91
C GLU A 14 -2.90 -14.13 -11.30
N GLU A 15 -2.99 -13.26 -12.30
CA GLU A 15 -2.42 -13.50 -13.65
C GLU A 15 -0.91 -13.82 -13.61
N TYR A 16 -0.16 -13.20 -12.70
CA TYR A 16 1.27 -13.46 -12.51
C TYR A 16 1.54 -14.82 -11.83
N VAL A 17 0.72 -15.20 -10.85
CA VAL A 17 0.77 -16.52 -10.22
C VAL A 17 0.40 -17.63 -11.21
N ASP A 18 -0.58 -17.39 -12.07
CA ASP A 18 -0.97 -18.35 -13.12
C ASP A 18 0.11 -18.48 -14.20
N ASP A 19 0.76 -17.39 -14.64
CA ASP A 19 1.91 -17.46 -15.55
C ASP A 19 3.08 -18.24 -14.93
N ILE A 20 3.40 -18.01 -13.65
CA ILE A 20 4.40 -18.79 -12.92
C ILE A 20 4.01 -20.27 -12.87
N ASN A 21 2.76 -20.60 -12.54
CA ASN A 21 2.29 -21.99 -12.47
C ASN A 21 2.33 -22.68 -13.84
N ALA A 22 2.00 -21.97 -14.92
CA ALA A 22 2.07 -22.50 -16.28
C ALA A 22 3.51 -22.64 -16.82
N ASN A 23 4.45 -21.84 -16.30
CA ASN A 23 5.82 -21.75 -16.78
C ASN A 23 6.88 -22.13 -15.72
N ILE A 24 6.52 -22.89 -14.69
CA ILE A 24 7.38 -23.14 -13.52
C ILE A 24 8.77 -23.72 -13.86
N GLU A 25 8.85 -24.50 -14.94
CA GLU A 25 10.11 -25.07 -15.47
C GLU A 25 11.08 -24.02 -16.03
N LYS A 26 10.59 -22.82 -16.37
CA LYS A 26 11.39 -21.69 -16.90
C LYS A 26 11.97 -20.80 -15.80
N LEU A 27 11.63 -21.04 -14.53
CA LEU A 27 12.20 -20.29 -13.41
C LEU A 27 13.71 -20.55 -13.30
N GLY A 28 14.50 -19.47 -13.22
CA GLY A 28 15.95 -19.54 -13.17
C GLY A 28 16.47 -20.21 -11.90
N THR A 29 17.46 -21.09 -12.05
CA THR A 29 18.14 -21.73 -10.92
C THR A 29 19.23 -20.80 -10.34
N ARG A 30 19.25 -20.65 -9.01
CA ARG A 30 20.26 -19.86 -8.27
C ARG A 30 21.41 -20.72 -7.71
N GLY A 31 21.43 -22.01 -8.00
CA GLY A 31 22.53 -22.92 -7.65
C GLY A 31 22.12 -24.40 -7.67
N PRO A 32 23.02 -25.32 -7.29
CA PRO A 32 22.78 -26.77 -7.33
C PRO A 32 21.59 -27.25 -6.48
N VAL A 33 21.12 -26.42 -5.53
CA VAL A 33 20.04 -26.74 -4.58
C VAL A 33 18.74 -25.98 -4.86
N SER A 34 18.68 -25.11 -5.87
CA SER A 34 17.47 -24.31 -6.16
C SER A 34 16.40 -25.02 -7.00
N LYS A 35 16.68 -26.24 -7.45
CA LYS A 35 15.72 -27.12 -8.14
C LYS A 35 16.01 -28.55 -7.70
N TYR A 36 15.02 -29.21 -7.12
CA TYR A 36 15.11 -30.61 -6.72
C TYR A 36 14.05 -31.39 -7.48
N VAL A 37 14.49 -32.38 -8.26
CA VAL A 37 13.58 -33.38 -8.81
C VAL A 37 13.39 -34.40 -7.69
N LEU A 38 12.18 -34.46 -7.12
CA LEU A 38 11.88 -35.48 -6.13
C LEU A 38 12.14 -36.86 -6.75
N PRO A 39 12.83 -37.78 -6.04
CA PRO A 39 12.74 -39.18 -6.41
C PRO A 39 11.26 -39.53 -6.35
N ASP A 40 10.76 -40.12 -7.42
CA ASP A 40 9.33 -40.40 -7.43
C ASP A 40 9.02 -41.55 -6.49
N GLU A 41 8.06 -41.34 -5.63
CA GLU A 41 7.56 -42.35 -4.68
C GLU A 41 6.02 -42.43 -4.75
N ASN A 42 5.45 -41.99 -5.89
CA ASN A 42 4.02 -41.83 -6.17
C ASN A 42 3.30 -40.93 -5.14
N LEU A 43 4.04 -39.98 -4.55
CA LEU A 43 3.59 -39.09 -3.48
C LEU A 43 2.96 -37.82 -4.06
N ARG A 44 1.66 -37.63 -3.83
CA ARG A 44 0.99 -36.33 -4.00
C ARG A 44 1.28 -35.45 -2.78
N GLY A 45 2.40 -34.75 -2.80
CA GLY A 45 2.80 -33.85 -1.71
C GLY A 45 1.88 -32.63 -1.57
N SER A 46 1.31 -32.44 -0.38
CA SER A 46 0.93 -31.11 0.12
C SER A 46 1.96 -30.73 1.19
N PHE A 47 2.69 -29.64 0.99
CA PHE A 47 3.88 -29.33 1.78
C PHE A 47 3.50 -28.62 3.09
N ASN A 48 3.12 -29.40 4.11
CA ASN A 48 3.12 -28.94 5.50
C ASN A 48 4.44 -29.37 6.16
N MET A 49 5.12 -28.43 6.81
CA MET A 49 6.42 -28.66 7.45
C MET A 49 6.32 -29.66 8.60
N GLY A 50 6.65 -30.92 8.32
CA GLY A 50 6.72 -32.01 9.29
C GLY A 50 7.67 -33.10 8.80
N LEU A 51 8.55 -33.56 9.70
CA LEU A 51 9.58 -34.56 9.39
C LEU A 51 8.95 -35.95 9.22
N TYR A 52 9.09 -36.56 8.03
CA TYR A 52 8.94 -38.01 7.86
C TYR A 52 9.81 -38.56 6.72
N VAL A 53 10.21 -39.83 6.85
CA VAL A 53 11.07 -40.55 5.90
C VAL A 53 10.30 -41.71 5.29
N ALA A 54 10.35 -41.84 3.96
CA ALA A 54 9.94 -43.03 3.20
C ALA A 54 10.84 -43.17 1.95
N HIS A 55 10.70 -44.27 1.20
CA HIS A 55 11.64 -44.64 0.14
C HIS A 55 10.97 -45.47 -0.98
N ARG A 56 11.12 -45.07 -2.26
CA ARG A 56 11.12 -45.81 -3.56
C ARG A 56 10.13 -45.41 -4.69
N SER A 57 10.75 -44.92 -5.78
CA SER A 57 10.64 -45.26 -7.23
C SER A 57 9.31 -45.27 -8.03
N ALA A 58 9.13 -44.35 -9.02
CA ALA A 58 8.34 -44.56 -10.28
C ALA A 58 8.50 -43.56 -11.49
N ASN A 59 9.22 -42.44 -11.35
CA ASN A 59 9.24 -41.17 -12.15
C ASN A 59 7.94 -40.30 -12.27
N LEU A 60 7.80 -39.26 -11.40
CA LEU A 60 6.69 -38.29 -11.27
C LEU A 60 7.26 -36.89 -10.94
N LEU A 61 6.96 -35.92 -11.79
CA LEU A 61 7.21 -34.50 -11.49
C LEU A 61 6.14 -34.00 -10.52
N VAL A 62 6.49 -33.87 -9.24
CA VAL A 62 5.67 -33.15 -8.26
C VAL A 62 5.81 -31.65 -8.53
N LEU A 63 4.97 -31.15 -9.44
CA LEU A 63 4.86 -29.72 -9.72
C LEU A 63 4.24 -29.02 -8.50
N SER A 64 5.05 -28.26 -7.78
CA SER A 64 4.59 -27.43 -6.67
C SER A 64 3.79 -26.26 -7.21
N ARG A 65 2.56 -26.06 -6.73
CA ARG A 65 1.69 -24.95 -7.17
C ARG A 65 1.88 -23.75 -6.24
N LEU A 66 2.09 -22.56 -6.83
CA LEU A 66 2.02 -21.30 -6.11
C LEU A 66 0.54 -20.91 -5.92
N THR A 67 0.17 -20.57 -4.69
CA THR A 67 -1.14 -20.03 -4.32
C THR A 67 -0.92 -18.69 -3.62
N ILE A 68 -1.67 -17.67 -4.03
CA ILE A 68 -1.78 -16.39 -3.34
C ILE A 68 -3.15 -16.30 -2.65
N THR A 69 -3.18 -15.66 -1.48
CA THR A 69 -4.40 -15.40 -0.71
C THR A 69 -4.38 -13.95 -0.25
N PHE A 70 -5.51 -13.28 -0.39
CA PHE A 70 -5.68 -11.89 0.03
C PHE A 70 -6.48 -11.83 1.33
N ASP A 71 -6.12 -10.91 2.20
CA ASP A 71 -6.86 -10.62 3.44
C ASP A 71 -8.13 -9.81 3.10
N GLU A 72 -9.16 -9.90 3.93
CA GLU A 72 -10.45 -9.22 3.71
C GLU A 72 -10.31 -7.69 3.82
N ALA A 73 -9.33 -7.20 4.58
CA ALA A 73 -9.06 -5.77 4.82
C ALA A 73 -8.34 -5.06 3.64
N MET A 74 -8.84 -5.23 2.41
CA MET A 74 -8.31 -4.64 1.19
C MET A 74 -8.66 -3.14 1.05
N THR A 75 -7.92 -2.26 1.72
CA THR A 75 -8.14 -0.81 1.69
C THR A 75 -7.71 -0.16 0.37
N SER A 76 -8.60 0.62 -0.26
CA SER A 76 -8.29 1.43 -1.45
C SER A 76 -7.48 2.68 -1.10
N GLY A 77 -6.48 3.00 -1.93
CA GLY A 77 -5.69 4.22 -1.79
C GLY A 77 -6.45 5.50 -2.19
N VAL A 78 -6.03 6.62 -1.60
CA VAL A 78 -6.49 7.98 -1.90
C VAL A 78 -5.43 8.71 -2.73
N ALA A 79 -5.88 9.50 -3.70
CA ALA A 79 -5.03 10.40 -4.47
C ALA A 79 -5.63 11.80 -4.42
N CYS A 80 -4.99 12.72 -3.69
CA CYS A 80 -5.40 14.13 -3.66
C CYS A 80 -5.22 14.74 -5.07
N SER A 81 -6.20 15.52 -5.52
CA SER A 81 -6.09 16.24 -6.79
C SER A 81 -5.23 17.48 -6.60
N LEU A 82 -4.18 17.63 -7.42
CA LEU A 82 -3.26 18.78 -7.35
C LEU A 82 -3.80 20.04 -8.06
N ASP A 83 -4.91 19.89 -8.78
CA ASP A 83 -5.62 20.96 -9.49
C ASP A 83 -6.90 21.38 -8.75
N SER A 84 -7.14 20.87 -7.53
CA SER A 84 -8.35 21.18 -6.77
C SER A 84 -8.22 22.44 -5.92
N ARG A 85 -9.37 23.06 -5.63
CA ARG A 85 -9.45 24.26 -4.81
C ARG A 85 -8.94 24.00 -3.40
N GLY A 86 -9.31 22.87 -2.78
CA GLY A 86 -8.85 22.47 -1.46
C GLY A 86 -7.33 22.31 -1.41
N PHE A 87 -6.72 21.71 -2.44
CA PHE A 87 -5.27 21.58 -2.54
C PHE A 87 -4.57 22.95 -2.62
N HIS A 88 -5.04 23.83 -3.50
CA HIS A 88 -4.44 25.16 -3.67
C HIS A 88 -4.58 26.03 -2.41
N VAL A 89 -5.76 26.01 -1.76
CA VAL A 89 -5.99 26.73 -0.50
C VAL A 89 -5.13 26.17 0.63
N LEU A 90 -5.04 24.84 0.78
CA LEU A 90 -4.14 24.20 1.75
C LEU A 90 -2.68 24.59 1.51
N CYS A 91 -2.21 24.58 0.26
CA CYS A 91 -0.85 24.98 -0.08
C CYS A 91 -0.56 26.43 0.30
N LYS A 92 -1.44 27.35 -0.08
CA LYS A 92 -1.30 28.79 0.21
C LYS A 92 -1.34 29.06 1.72
N ALA A 93 -2.33 28.50 2.43
CA ALA A 93 -2.44 28.67 3.88
C ALA A 93 -1.22 28.10 4.63
N THR A 94 -0.64 27.00 4.14
CA THR A 94 0.60 26.42 4.69
C THR A 94 1.81 27.33 4.44
N GLU A 95 1.97 27.84 3.21
CA GLU A 95 3.03 28.79 2.86
C GLU A 95 2.96 30.06 3.72
N GLU A 96 1.76 30.59 3.96
CA GLU A 96 1.53 31.79 4.79
C GLU A 96 1.90 31.61 6.27
N ALA A 97 1.60 30.46 6.88
CA ALA A 97 1.82 30.22 8.31
C ALA A 97 3.18 29.55 8.63
N VAL A 98 3.73 28.78 7.69
CA VAL A 98 4.94 27.95 7.88
C VAL A 98 6.12 28.45 7.03
N GLY A 99 5.88 29.34 6.07
CA GLY A 99 6.92 29.93 5.21
C GLY A 99 7.47 28.99 4.13
N HIS A 100 6.88 27.78 3.99
CA HIS A 100 7.16 26.84 2.91
C HIS A 100 6.07 25.75 2.84
N VAL A 101 5.79 25.23 1.66
CA VAL A 101 5.00 24.01 1.43
C VAL A 101 5.76 23.00 0.58
N LYS A 102 5.70 21.72 0.97
CA LYS A 102 6.24 20.60 0.19
C LYS A 102 5.24 19.44 0.16
N PRO A 103 4.36 19.35 -0.84
CA PRO A 103 3.49 18.19 -1.04
C PRO A 103 4.32 16.91 -1.24
N TYR A 104 3.84 15.80 -0.69
CA TYR A 104 4.48 14.48 -0.80
C TYR A 104 3.43 13.38 -0.67
N SER A 105 3.76 12.17 -1.12
CA SER A 105 2.96 10.97 -0.89
C SER A 105 3.67 10.04 0.08
N ILE A 106 2.89 9.31 0.89
CA ILE A 106 3.36 8.27 1.79
C ILE A 106 2.50 7.02 1.66
N THR A 107 3.08 5.88 1.99
CA THR A 107 2.36 4.63 2.20
C THR A 107 1.92 4.55 3.65
N GLY A 108 0.62 4.70 3.89
CA GLY A 108 -0.01 4.55 5.19
C GLY A 108 -1.52 4.38 5.02
N SER A 109 -2.13 3.53 5.84
CA SER A 109 -3.57 3.26 5.76
C SER A 109 -4.33 4.28 6.61
N LEU A 110 -5.07 5.17 5.95
CA LEU A 110 -6.08 6.01 6.57
C LEU A 110 -7.46 5.40 6.24
N PRO A 111 -8.16 4.79 7.22
CA PRO A 111 -9.50 4.25 7.01
C PRO A 111 -10.50 5.36 6.62
N LEU A 112 -11.57 4.99 5.91
CA LEU A 112 -12.73 5.83 5.56
C LEU A 112 -12.46 7.06 4.66
N ILE A 113 -11.23 7.59 4.58
CA ILE A 113 -10.96 8.80 3.77
C ILE A 113 -11.15 8.58 2.25
N ARG A 114 -11.18 7.32 1.81
CA ARG A 114 -11.47 6.99 0.41
C ARG A 114 -12.96 7.13 0.08
N GLU A 115 -13.83 6.76 1.02
CA GLU A 115 -15.29 6.90 0.86
C GLU A 115 -15.66 8.37 0.65
N LEU A 116 -14.97 9.30 1.32
CA LEU A 116 -15.11 10.74 1.08
C LEU A 116 -14.77 11.15 -0.37
N GLN A 117 -13.74 10.55 -0.99
CA GLN A 117 -13.45 10.82 -2.42
C GLN A 117 -14.50 10.20 -3.34
N ASP A 118 -15.01 9.00 -3.03
CA ASP A 118 -16.00 8.32 -3.84
C ASP A 118 -17.38 9.01 -3.77
N GLU A 119 -17.72 9.66 -2.65
CA GLU A 119 -18.85 10.59 -2.50
C GLU A 119 -18.62 11.98 -3.14
N GLY A 120 -17.45 12.21 -3.75
CA GLY A 120 -17.15 13.42 -4.52
C GLY A 120 -16.60 14.60 -3.73
N PHE A 121 -16.17 14.42 -2.47
CA PHE A 121 -15.53 15.49 -1.70
C PHE A 121 -14.09 15.77 -2.18
N ASP A 122 -13.66 17.03 -2.09
CA ASP A 122 -12.27 17.46 -2.30
C ASP A 122 -11.41 17.08 -1.09
N VAL A 123 -10.94 15.82 -1.07
CA VAL A 123 -10.16 15.28 0.05
C VAL A 123 -8.69 15.67 -0.05
N GLN A 124 -8.23 16.39 0.97
CA GLN A 124 -6.83 16.75 1.21
C GLN A 124 -6.38 16.20 2.56
N THR A 125 -5.09 15.91 2.72
CA THR A 125 -4.52 15.46 3.99
C THR A 125 -3.35 16.35 4.40
N SER A 126 -3.34 16.75 5.67
CA SER A 126 -2.25 17.49 6.31
C SER A 126 -2.16 17.06 7.77
N GLY A 127 -0.97 17.21 8.35
CA GLY A 127 -0.69 16.86 9.73
C GLY A 127 0.54 17.61 10.23
N TYR A 128 0.50 18.04 11.48
CA TYR A 128 1.51 18.88 12.11
C TYR A 128 2.11 18.12 13.29
N GLY A 129 3.43 18.07 13.37
CA GLY A 129 4.17 17.24 14.32
C GLY A 129 5.42 16.61 13.70
N ILE A 130 6.13 15.80 14.50
CA ILE A 130 7.45 15.28 14.12
C ILE A 130 7.30 13.88 13.51
N MET A 131 7.38 13.81 12.18
CA MET A 131 7.31 12.54 11.43
C MET A 131 8.37 11.51 11.88
N ALA A 132 9.54 11.98 12.33
CA ALA A 132 10.61 11.12 12.84
C ALA A 132 10.28 10.39 14.16
N THR A 133 9.20 10.77 14.85
CA THR A 133 8.74 10.15 16.10
C THR A 133 7.31 9.59 16.02
N TYR A 134 6.71 9.60 14.83
CA TYR A 134 5.40 8.99 14.59
C TYR A 134 5.47 7.47 14.86
N HIS A 135 4.55 6.96 15.66
CA HIS A 135 4.53 5.58 16.21
C HIS A 135 5.75 5.21 17.08
N ALA A 136 6.54 6.18 17.56
CA ALA A 136 7.62 5.90 18.51
C ALA A 136 7.08 5.67 19.94
N ARG A 137 7.80 4.89 20.75
CA ARG A 137 7.43 4.65 22.18
C ARG A 137 7.39 5.93 23.03
N ASN A 138 8.04 6.98 22.57
CA ASN A 138 8.10 8.31 23.17
C ASN A 138 7.66 9.38 22.16
N GLU A 139 6.62 9.10 21.37
CA GLU A 139 6.01 10.03 20.42
C GLU A 139 5.67 11.37 21.09
N TYR A 140 6.04 12.48 20.43
CA TYR A 140 5.77 13.83 20.88
C TYR A 140 5.60 14.77 19.68
N CYS A 141 5.08 15.97 19.95
CA CYS A 141 4.99 17.08 19.00
C CYS A 141 5.53 18.36 19.64
N LEU A 142 5.82 19.38 18.84
CA LEU A 142 6.11 20.71 19.36
C LEU A 142 4.82 21.53 19.42
N PHE A 143 4.67 22.32 20.48
CA PHE A 143 3.56 23.26 20.62
C PHE A 143 3.56 24.31 19.50
N SER A 144 4.74 24.75 19.04
CA SER A 144 4.91 25.64 17.89
C SER A 144 4.22 25.12 16.64
N ASP A 145 4.45 23.85 16.31
CA ASP A 145 4.00 23.21 15.07
C ASP A 145 2.48 23.05 15.11
N MET A 146 1.92 22.74 16.29
CA MET A 146 0.48 22.69 16.53
C MET A 146 -0.17 24.07 16.44
N CYS A 147 0.48 25.13 16.95
CA CYS A 147 0.01 26.51 16.76
C CYS A 147 0.00 26.92 15.29
N GLN A 148 1.05 26.60 14.53
CA GLN A 148 1.08 26.84 13.08
C GLN A 148 0.00 26.04 12.36
N GLY A 149 -0.18 24.75 12.69
CA GLY A 149 -1.25 23.93 12.12
C GLY A 149 -2.65 24.51 12.35
N PHE A 150 -2.90 25.08 13.52
CA PHE A 150 -4.15 25.79 13.80
C PHE A 150 -4.30 27.09 12.99
N GLN A 151 -3.21 27.85 12.78
CA GLN A 151 -3.23 29.02 11.89
C GLN A 151 -3.52 28.64 10.44
N VAL A 152 -2.93 27.55 9.93
CA VAL A 152 -3.25 27.00 8.60
C VAL A 152 -4.73 26.63 8.51
N PHE A 153 -5.27 25.92 9.50
CA PHE A 153 -6.68 25.52 9.52
C PHE A 153 -7.65 26.72 9.48
N VAL A 154 -7.38 27.76 10.28
CA VAL A 154 -8.18 29.01 10.26
C VAL A 154 -8.06 29.73 8.91
N SER A 155 -6.85 29.80 8.32
CA SER A 155 -6.65 30.41 7.01
C SER A 155 -7.38 29.64 5.90
N ILE A 156 -7.41 28.29 5.94
CA ILE A 156 -8.17 27.47 5.01
C ILE A 156 -9.66 27.82 5.07
N ILE A 157 -10.27 27.85 6.26
CA ILE A 157 -11.69 28.19 6.42
C ILE A 157 -11.96 29.60 5.85
N SER A 158 -11.17 30.58 6.26
CA SER A 158 -11.35 31.98 5.83
C SER A 158 -11.23 32.14 4.31
N GLN A 159 -10.33 31.42 3.66
CA GLN A 159 -10.19 31.44 2.19
C GLN A 159 -11.32 30.68 1.50
N LEU A 160 -11.78 29.56 2.05
CA LEU A 160 -12.89 28.80 1.49
C LEU A 160 -14.23 29.55 1.59
N GLU A 161 -14.44 30.32 2.65
CA GLU A 161 -15.61 31.19 2.84
C GLU A 161 -15.56 32.46 1.97
N ALA A 162 -14.37 33.04 1.77
CA ALA A 162 -14.21 34.29 1.01
C ALA A 162 -14.69 34.18 -0.45
N ASP A 163 -14.41 33.08 -1.15
CA ASP A 163 -14.89 32.88 -2.53
C ASP A 163 -16.37 32.44 -2.62
N SER A 164 -17.08 32.31 -1.49
CA SER A 164 -18.47 31.86 -1.44
C SER A 164 -19.49 33.01 -1.39
N ASN A 165 -19.02 34.26 -1.46
CA ASN A 165 -19.82 35.50 -1.47
C ASN A 165 -19.61 36.30 -2.76
#